data_AF-A0A6N9SMN6-F1
#
_entry.id   AF-A0A6N9SMN6-F1
#
_cell.length_a   1.000
_cell.length_b   1.000
_cell.length_c   1.000
_cell.angle_alpha   90.00
_cell.angle_beta   90.00
_cell.angle_gamma   90.00
#
_symmetry.space_group_name_H-M   'P 1'
#
loop_
_entity.id
_entity.type
_entity.pdbx_description
1 polymer ?
#
loop_
_entity_poly.entity_id
_entity_poly.type
_entity_poly.pdbx_seq_one_letter_code
_entity_poly.pdbx_strand_id
1 'polypeptide(L)'
;MKRPIPLFIWWSSLKDWWWAVSKRSWSPSEESWRSDEGEGPLEKYPHPNEVDFKRIQKKLSERCRYRYVSPEVHLIPRGYEVRSPCCSRNIDKTGGTIDIARIEFKSESGMWQLHRKDHNQGIWCLESEFGTLPQLLAVLNQDKHRKFWP
;
A
#
# COMPACT_ATOMS: atom_id res chain seq x y z
N MET A 1 32.51 40.91 -12.53
CA MET A 1 31.89 41.08 -11.21
C MET A 1 30.85 40.00 -11.02
N LYS A 2 30.94 39.28 -9.90
CA LYS A 2 30.39 37.94 -9.69
C LYS A 2 28.92 38.03 -9.26
N ARG A 3 28.05 37.25 -9.92
CA ARG A 3 26.66 37.00 -9.46
C ARG A 3 26.71 35.92 -8.38
N PRO A 4 26.03 36.07 -7.23
CA PRO A 4 25.87 34.97 -6.29
C PRO A 4 24.72 34.04 -6.70
N ILE A 5 25.00 32.75 -6.59
CA ILE A 5 24.05 31.64 -6.52
C ILE A 5 23.59 31.52 -5.06
N PRO A 6 22.35 31.08 -4.78
CA PRO A 6 22.10 30.27 -3.61
C PRO A 6 21.57 28.87 -3.94
N LEU A 7 22.09 27.95 -3.13
CA LEU A 7 21.88 26.51 -3.03
C LEU A 7 20.51 26.15 -2.41
N PHE A 8 19.92 25.07 -2.91
CA PHE A 8 19.36 23.91 -2.18
C PHE A 8 18.27 24.06 -1.09
N ILE A 9 17.23 23.23 -1.24
CA ILE A 9 16.54 22.33 -0.26
C ILE A 9 15.03 22.54 0.00
N TRP A 10 14.33 21.46 -0.39
CA TRP A 10 13.16 20.78 0.18
C TRP A 10 11.72 21.25 -0.04
N TRP A 11 11.02 20.34 -0.74
CA TRP A 11 9.67 19.85 -0.48
C TRP A 11 9.05 20.33 0.85
N SER A 12 7.97 21.09 0.71
CA SER A 12 7.00 21.32 1.76
C SER A 12 5.62 20.90 1.26
N SER A 13 4.90 20.23 2.15
CA SER A 13 3.44 20.27 2.29
C SER A 13 2.59 19.37 1.38
N LEU A 14 2.25 18.20 1.92
CA LEU A 14 0.93 17.54 1.75
C LEU A 14 0.73 16.52 2.90
N LYS A 15 0.96 16.99 4.12
CA LYS A 15 0.69 16.25 5.37
C LYS A 15 -0.37 16.98 6.20
N ASP A 16 -1.35 17.59 5.54
CA ASP A 16 -2.49 18.16 6.22
C ASP A 16 -3.67 17.92 5.29
N TRP A 17 -4.74 17.32 5.83
CA TRP A 17 -6.08 17.03 5.26
C TRP A 17 -6.62 15.64 5.65
N TRP A 18 -6.05 14.99 6.66
CA TRP A 18 -6.59 13.75 7.22
C TRP A 18 -6.63 13.76 8.75
N TRP A 19 -7.11 14.86 9.33
CA TRP A 19 -7.87 14.91 10.58
C TRP A 19 -8.39 16.36 10.70
N ALA A 20 -9.60 16.57 11.23
CA ALA A 20 -10.26 17.88 11.41
C ALA A 20 -11.07 18.44 10.21
N VAL A 21 -12.25 17.85 9.98
CA VAL A 21 -13.48 18.66 9.77
C VAL A 21 -14.58 18.11 10.67
N SER A 22 -14.80 18.84 11.76
CA SER A 22 -16.08 19.17 12.38
C SER A 22 -16.98 18.05 12.94
N LYS A 23 -16.78 17.75 14.22
CA LYS A 23 -17.90 17.61 15.16
C LYS A 23 -18.44 19.01 15.48
N ARG A 24 -19.56 19.45 14.91
CA ARG A 24 -20.52 20.34 15.60
C ARG A 24 -21.88 20.44 14.89
N SER A 25 -22.92 20.11 15.66
CA SER A 25 -24.32 20.57 15.56
C SER A 25 -25.19 20.06 14.41
N TRP A 26 -25.88 18.94 14.66
CA TRP A 26 -27.22 18.72 14.12
C TRP A 26 -28.07 18.04 15.22
N SER A 27 -29.16 18.69 15.63
CA SER A 27 -30.17 18.14 16.53
C SER A 27 -31.32 17.55 15.70
N PRO A 28 -31.99 16.50 16.20
CA PRO A 28 -32.69 15.52 15.38
C PRO A 28 -34.09 16.00 15.00
N SER A 29 -34.46 15.88 13.72
CA SER A 29 -35.86 15.87 13.31
C SER A 29 -36.25 14.41 13.05
N GLU A 30 -37.15 13.90 13.89
CA GLU A 30 -37.89 12.67 13.70
C GLU A 30 -38.56 12.67 12.33
N GLU A 31 -38.00 11.98 11.33
CA GLU A 31 -38.83 11.42 10.28
C GLU A 31 -38.17 10.24 9.56
N SER A 32 -38.82 9.09 9.76
CA SER A 32 -39.13 8.15 8.70
C SER A 32 -37.99 7.31 8.13
N TRP A 33 -37.73 6.20 8.83
CA TRP A 33 -37.23 4.93 8.30
C TRP A 33 -37.71 4.63 6.86
N ARG A 34 -36.81 4.79 5.88
CA ARG A 34 -36.78 3.99 4.65
C ARG A 34 -35.32 3.70 4.28
N SER A 35 -34.90 2.53 4.72
CA SER A 35 -33.83 1.61 4.32
C SER A 35 -32.68 2.07 3.40
N ASP A 36 -31.47 1.79 3.91
CA ASP A 36 -30.27 1.29 3.21
C ASP A 36 -29.47 2.23 2.29
N GLU A 37 -29.06 3.39 2.81
CA GLU A 37 -27.96 4.17 2.23
C GLU A 37 -27.01 4.63 3.34
N GLY A 38 -25.84 4.00 3.42
CA GLY A 38 -24.67 4.50 4.16
C GLY A 38 -24.23 3.64 5.35
N GLU A 39 -23.00 3.14 5.29
CA GLU A 39 -21.91 3.14 6.31
C GLU A 39 -20.73 2.33 5.71
N GLY A 40 -19.49 2.84 5.78
CA GLY A 40 -18.42 2.62 4.79
C GLY A 40 -17.75 1.22 4.69
N PRO A 41 -17.11 0.86 3.55
CA PRO A 41 -16.71 -0.53 3.24
C PRO A 41 -15.54 -1.13 4.05
N LEU A 42 -15.01 -0.45 5.05
CA LEU A 42 -13.78 -0.86 5.74
C LEU A 42 -14.02 -1.61 7.06
N GLU A 43 -15.24 -1.64 7.58
CA GLU A 43 -15.48 -2.05 8.98
C GLU A 43 -15.71 -3.55 9.20
N LYS A 44 -15.81 -4.35 8.11
CA LYS A 44 -16.13 -5.79 8.20
C LYS A 44 -14.90 -6.73 8.24
N TYR A 45 -13.69 -6.22 8.01
CA TYR A 45 -12.50 -7.05 7.87
C TYR A 45 -11.43 -6.69 8.91
N PRO A 46 -10.70 -7.67 9.49
CA PRO A 46 -9.62 -7.40 10.45
C PRO A 46 -8.42 -6.66 9.83
N HIS A 47 -8.40 -6.53 8.50
CA HIS A 47 -7.41 -5.79 7.74
C HIS A 47 -8.10 -4.96 6.65
N PRO A 48 -7.56 -3.77 6.34
CA PRO A 48 -6.29 -3.22 6.82
C PRO A 48 -6.33 -2.71 8.28
N ASN A 49 -5.20 -2.80 8.99
CA ASN A 49 -5.01 -2.22 10.33
C ASN A 49 -3.64 -1.52 10.43
N GLU A 50 -3.49 -0.60 11.38
CA GLU A 50 -2.28 0.24 11.51
C GLU A 50 -1.04 -0.57 11.93
N VAL A 51 -1.23 -1.61 12.75
CA VAL A 51 -0.12 -2.43 13.28
C VAL A 51 0.57 -3.19 12.16
N ASP A 52 -0.20 -3.88 11.33
CA ASP A 52 0.32 -4.64 10.21
C ASP A 52 0.81 -3.73 9.09
N PHE A 53 0.15 -2.59 8.85
CA PHE A 53 0.68 -1.56 7.96
C PHE A 53 2.12 -1.15 8.34
N LYS A 54 2.34 -0.78 9.60
CA LYS A 54 3.68 -0.43 10.11
C LYS A 54 4.66 -1.59 10.05
N ARG A 55 4.21 -2.82 10.30
CA ARG A 55 5.05 -4.02 10.17
C ARG A 55 5.50 -4.23 8.72
N ILE A 56 4.60 -4.08 7.76
CA ILE A 56 4.92 -4.23 6.33
C ILE A 56 5.92 -3.16 5.91
N GLN A 57 5.67 -1.90 6.23
CA GLN A 57 6.59 -0.79 5.93
C GLN A 57 7.97 -1.02 6.52
N LYS A 58 8.05 -1.35 7.82
CA LYS A 58 9.33 -1.65 8.48
C LYS A 58 10.02 -2.81 7.78
N LYS A 59 9.30 -3.89 7.49
CA LYS A 59 9.91 -5.07 6.88
C LYS A 59 10.45 -4.76 5.50
N LEU A 60 9.71 -4.01 4.68
CA LEU A 60 10.19 -3.54 3.38
C LEU A 60 11.43 -2.63 3.50
N SER A 61 11.59 -1.86 4.58
CA SER A 61 12.81 -1.07 4.77
C SER A 61 14.06 -1.93 5.05
N GLU A 62 13.88 -3.12 5.61
CA GLU A 62 14.96 -4.07 5.94
C GLU A 62 15.39 -4.97 4.75
N ARG A 63 14.92 -4.67 3.53
CA ARG A 63 15.20 -5.50 2.34
C ARG A 63 16.68 -5.52 1.99
N CYS A 64 17.22 -6.72 1.75
CA CYS A 64 18.61 -6.89 1.31
C CYS A 64 18.80 -6.59 -0.19
N ARG A 65 17.74 -6.69 -0.99
CA ARG A 65 17.71 -6.44 -2.45
C ARG A 65 16.96 -5.14 -2.74
N TYR A 66 17.22 -4.55 -3.92
CA TYR A 66 16.53 -3.35 -4.39
C TYR A 66 16.69 -2.13 -3.46
N ARG A 67 17.89 -1.97 -2.87
CA ARG A 67 18.19 -0.95 -1.83
C ARG A 67 18.01 0.50 -2.26
N TYR A 68 18.06 0.75 -3.57
CA TYR A 68 17.99 2.10 -4.11
C TYR A 68 16.55 2.55 -4.43
N VAL A 69 15.56 1.67 -4.28
CA VAL A 69 14.15 2.01 -4.48
C VAL A 69 13.38 1.90 -3.17
N SER A 70 12.59 2.93 -2.89
CA SER A 70 11.75 3.03 -1.72
C SER A 70 10.32 2.68 -2.11
N PRO A 71 9.84 1.46 -1.82
CA PRO A 71 8.47 1.06 -2.08
C PRO A 71 7.54 1.72 -1.08
N GLU A 72 6.33 1.98 -1.54
CA GLU A 72 5.23 2.53 -0.78
C GLU A 72 4.19 1.45 -0.53
N VAL A 73 3.55 1.52 0.64
CA VAL A 73 2.47 0.60 1.02
C VAL A 73 1.19 1.42 1.02
N HIS A 74 0.17 0.93 0.34
CA HIS A 74 -1.15 1.52 0.28
C HIS A 74 -2.16 0.58 0.93
N LEU A 75 -3.12 1.15 1.64
CA LEU A 75 -4.24 0.42 2.21
C LEU A 75 -5.24 0.11 1.11
N ILE A 76 -5.69 -1.14 1.02
CA ILE A 76 -6.74 -1.56 0.10
C ILE A 76 -7.81 -2.34 0.88
N PRO A 77 -9.03 -2.52 0.33
CA PRO A 77 -10.00 -3.42 0.93
C PRO A 77 -9.37 -4.81 1.15
N ARG A 78 -9.50 -5.32 2.38
CA ARG A 78 -9.02 -6.65 2.81
C ARG A 78 -7.48 -6.81 2.83
N GLY A 79 -6.69 -5.74 2.76
CA GLY A 79 -5.24 -5.87 2.87
C GLY A 79 -4.43 -4.65 2.43
N TYR A 80 -3.33 -4.91 1.71
CA TYR A 80 -2.31 -3.92 1.37
C TYR A 80 -1.81 -4.12 -0.06
N GLU A 81 -1.50 -3.02 -0.73
CA GLU A 81 -0.81 -3.02 -2.01
C GLU A 81 0.56 -2.38 -1.83
N VAL A 82 1.59 -3.04 -2.34
CA VAL A 82 2.94 -2.53 -2.34
C VAL A 82 3.26 -2.06 -3.75
N ARG A 83 3.70 -0.81 -3.85
CA ARG A 83 4.15 -0.17 -5.07
C ARG A 83 5.61 0.20 -4.96
N SER A 84 6.35 0.18 -6.05
CA SER A 84 7.75 0.58 -6.03
C SER A 84 8.10 1.36 -7.28
N PRO A 85 8.96 2.40 -7.18
CA PRO A 85 9.62 2.95 -8.35
C PRO A 85 10.30 1.84 -9.15
N CYS A 86 10.07 1.81 -10.46
CA CYS A 86 10.72 0.90 -11.39
C CYS A 86 11.86 1.64 -12.10
N CYS A 87 13.09 1.18 -11.94
CA CYS A 87 14.23 1.72 -12.67
C CYS A 87 14.44 1.04 -14.04
N SER A 88 13.68 -0.02 -14.33
CA SER A 88 13.83 -0.78 -15.57
C SER A 88 13.04 -0.11 -16.69
N ARG A 89 13.78 0.46 -17.66
CA ARG A 89 13.20 1.05 -18.88
C ARG A 89 12.43 0.05 -19.75
N ASN A 90 12.58 -1.25 -19.48
CA ASN A 90 11.86 -2.30 -20.19
C ASN A 90 10.41 -2.45 -19.72
N ILE A 91 10.12 -2.14 -18.46
CA ILE A 91 8.78 -2.24 -17.86
C ILE A 91 8.09 -0.88 -17.88
N ASP A 92 8.81 0.17 -17.50
CA ASP A 92 8.32 1.54 -17.62
C ASP A 92 9.40 2.42 -18.25
N LYS A 93 9.13 2.87 -19.48
CA LYS A 93 10.04 3.75 -20.23
C LYS A 93 10.28 5.10 -19.52
N THR A 94 9.34 5.52 -18.68
CA THR A 94 9.41 6.77 -17.90
C THR A 94 10.04 6.57 -16.51
N GLY A 95 10.22 5.32 -16.07
CA GLY A 95 10.77 4.98 -14.76
C GLY A 95 9.83 5.30 -13.59
N GLY A 96 8.53 5.23 -13.82
CA GLY A 96 7.49 5.47 -12.83
C GLY A 96 7.31 4.34 -11.83
N THR A 97 6.27 4.49 -11.01
CA THR A 97 5.92 3.56 -9.94
C THR A 97 5.05 2.43 -10.48
N ILE A 98 5.43 1.19 -10.17
CA ILE A 98 4.70 -0.01 -10.57
C ILE A 98 4.14 -0.75 -9.35
N ASP A 99 3.01 -1.42 -9.54
CA ASP A 99 2.45 -2.34 -8.55
C ASP A 99 3.27 -3.63 -8.49
N ILE A 100 3.87 -3.94 -7.36
CA ILE A 100 4.81 -5.07 -7.27
C ILE A 100 4.20 -6.26 -6.54
N ALA A 101 3.43 -6.02 -5.48
CA ALA A 101 2.86 -7.06 -4.65
C ALA A 101 1.52 -6.61 -4.06
N ARG A 102 0.60 -7.55 -3.93
CA ARG A 102 -0.67 -7.35 -3.22
C ARG A 102 -0.82 -8.41 -2.15
N ILE A 103 -1.13 -7.95 -0.95
CA ILE A 103 -1.21 -8.75 0.27
C ILE A 103 -2.67 -8.71 0.71
N GLU A 104 -3.37 -9.83 0.70
CA GLU A 104 -4.75 -9.91 1.15
C GLU A 104 -4.89 -10.85 2.33
N PHE A 105 -5.76 -10.51 3.27
CA PHE A 105 -6.20 -11.43 4.29
C PHE A 105 -7.57 -12.03 3.92
N LYS A 106 -7.64 -13.36 3.86
CA LYS A 106 -8.87 -14.09 3.68
C LYS A 106 -9.43 -14.47 5.04
N SER A 107 -10.41 -13.69 5.51
CA SER A 107 -11.08 -13.91 6.80
C SER A 107 -11.73 -15.29 6.92
N GLU A 108 -12.21 -15.86 5.81
CA GLU A 108 -12.86 -17.18 5.78
C GLU A 108 -11.89 -18.33 6.10
N SER A 109 -10.64 -18.25 5.62
CA SER A 109 -9.62 -19.27 5.83
C SER A 109 -8.58 -18.90 6.89
N GLY A 110 -8.56 -17.65 7.34
CA GLY A 110 -7.53 -17.12 8.22
C GLY A 110 -6.14 -17.00 7.56
N MET A 111 -6.08 -17.07 6.22
CA MET A 111 -4.83 -17.11 5.47
C MET A 111 -4.48 -15.76 4.84
N TRP A 112 -3.19 -15.52 4.71
CA TRP A 112 -2.62 -14.41 3.95
C TRP A 112 -2.27 -14.85 2.54
N GLN A 113 -2.78 -14.12 1.55
CA GLN A 113 -2.47 -14.34 0.15
C GLN A 113 -1.47 -13.30 -0.33
N LEU A 114 -0.41 -13.76 -0.99
CA LEU A 114 0.54 -12.92 -1.69
C LEU A 114 0.29 -13.05 -3.19
N HIS A 115 0.00 -11.92 -3.82
CA HIS A 115 -0.14 -11.82 -5.26
C HIS A 115 1.02 -11.03 -5.84
N ARG A 116 1.48 -11.43 -7.02
CA ARG A 116 2.37 -10.62 -7.87
C ARG A 116 1.57 -10.00 -9.00
N LYS A 117 2.06 -8.87 -9.51
CA LYS A 117 1.52 -8.30 -10.73
C LYS A 117 2.13 -8.99 -11.94
N ASP A 118 1.32 -9.41 -12.91
CA ASP A 118 1.77 -9.67 -14.27
C ASP A 118 1.71 -8.35 -15.04
N HIS A 119 2.86 -7.72 -15.27
CA HIS A 119 2.92 -6.42 -15.94
C HIS A 119 2.66 -6.49 -17.45
N ASN A 120 2.76 -7.67 -18.06
CA ASN A 120 2.43 -7.82 -19.48
C ASN A 120 0.92 -7.82 -19.69
N GLN A 121 0.18 -8.42 -18.76
CA GLN A 121 -1.28 -8.57 -18.84
C GLN A 121 -2.05 -7.58 -17.95
N GLY A 122 -1.38 -6.90 -17.02
CA GLY A 122 -2.01 -5.98 -16.08
C GLY A 122 -2.84 -6.66 -14.98
N ILE A 123 -2.69 -7.97 -14.78
CA ILE A 123 -3.49 -8.78 -13.85
C ILE A 123 -2.72 -9.13 -12.57
N TRP A 124 -3.46 -9.39 -11.49
CA TRP A 124 -2.92 -9.91 -10.24
C TRP A 124 -2.94 -11.44 -10.24
N CYS A 125 -1.79 -12.06 -10.06
CA CYS A 125 -1.64 -13.52 -10.02
C CYS A 125 -1.32 -13.95 -8.60
N LEU A 126 -2.07 -14.91 -8.05
CA LEU A 126 -1.77 -15.53 -6.76
C LEU A 126 -0.41 -16.24 -6.86
N GLU A 127 0.52 -15.86 -5.99
CA GLU A 127 1.85 -16.45 -5.94
C GLU A 127 1.93 -17.53 -4.85
N SER A 128 1.43 -17.24 -3.64
CA SER A 128 1.47 -18.17 -2.50
C SER A 128 0.51 -17.75 -1.39
N GLU A 129 0.17 -18.70 -0.53
CA GLU A 129 -0.62 -18.48 0.69
C GLU A 129 0.21 -18.79 1.94
N PHE A 130 -0.06 -18.06 3.03
CA PHE A 130 0.69 -18.16 4.27
C PHE A 130 -0.25 -18.09 5.47
N GLY A 131 0.05 -18.85 6.52
CA GLY A 131 -0.70 -18.76 7.78
C GLY A 131 -0.42 -17.48 8.55
N THR A 132 0.70 -16.80 8.28
CA THR A 132 1.10 -15.60 9.04
C THR A 132 1.74 -14.53 8.15
N LEU A 133 1.51 -13.26 8.49
CA LEU A 133 2.09 -12.11 7.79
C LEU A 133 3.64 -12.12 7.79
N PRO A 134 4.35 -12.47 8.88
CA PRO A 134 5.81 -12.51 8.87
C PRO A 134 6.41 -13.52 7.87
N GLN A 135 5.76 -14.68 7.69
CA GLN A 135 6.20 -15.69 6.70
C GLN A 135 6.07 -15.13 5.27
N LEU A 136 4.93 -14.51 4.97
CA LEU A 136 4.69 -13.83 3.70
C LEU A 136 5.75 -12.75 3.44
N LEU A 137 6.00 -11.88 4.43
CA LEU A 137 6.95 -10.80 4.30
C LEU A 137 8.40 -11.29 4.15
N ALA A 138 8.76 -12.43 4.73
CA ALA A 138 10.07 -13.03 4.51
C ALA A 138 10.27 -13.43 3.04
N VAL A 139 9.24 -13.99 2.40
CA VAL A 139 9.28 -14.34 0.96
C VAL A 139 9.37 -13.08 0.11
N LEU A 140 8.49 -12.09 0.35
CA LEU A 140 8.48 -10.84 -0.40
C LEU A 140 9.81 -10.08 -0.29
N ASN A 141 10.41 -10.02 0.91
CA ASN A 141 11.67 -9.31 1.12
C ASN A 141 12.89 -10.01 0.48
N GLN A 142 12.91 -11.33 0.49
CA GLN A 142 14.03 -12.09 -0.07
C GLN A 142 13.97 -12.11 -1.59
N ASP A 143 12.76 -12.17 -2.16
CA ASP A 143 12.46 -12.25 -3.59
C ASP A 143 13.52 -13.05 -4.37
N LYS A 144 13.78 -14.29 -3.93
CA LYS A 144 14.90 -15.10 -4.44
C LYS A 144 14.83 -15.30 -5.95
N HIS A 145 13.61 -15.39 -6.47
CA HIS A 145 13.32 -15.66 -7.87
C HIS A 145 13.03 -14.40 -8.69
N ARG A 146 13.15 -13.18 -8.10
CA ARG A 146 12.89 -11.90 -8.77
C ARG A 146 11.49 -11.81 -9.40
N LYS A 147 10.48 -12.24 -8.66
CA LYS A 147 9.09 -12.30 -9.13
C LYS A 147 8.31 -11.01 -8.92
N PHE A 148 8.75 -10.17 -7.98
CA PHE A 148 8.00 -8.96 -7.58
C PHE A 148 8.63 -7.67 -8.12
N TRP A 149 9.96 -7.63 -8.27
CA TRP A 149 10.67 -6.52 -8.91
C TRP A 149 11.30 -6.98 -10.24
N PRO A 150 10.58 -6.83 -11.35
CA PRO A 150 11.06 -7.17 -12.69
C PRO A 150 12.05 -6.13 -13.26
#